data_AF-A0A2V6WPX1-F1
#
_entry.id   AF-A0A2V6WPX1-F1
#
_cell.length_a   1.000
_cell.length_b   1.000
_cell.length_c   1.000
_cell.angle_alpha   90.00
_cell.angle_beta   90.00
_cell.angle_gamma   90.00
#
_symmetry.space_group_name_H-M   'P 1'
#
loop_
_entity.id
_entity.type
_entity.pdbx_description
1 polymer ?
#
loop_
_entity_poly.entity_id
_entity_poly.type
_entity_poly.pdbx_seq_one_letter_code
_entity_poly.pdbx_strand_id
1 'polypeptide(L)'
;AEPHAHGGEPHDHGVASAAHRHGWGPVHTHNVEALALARPRLGVLLGLGVAGGLLPDPGALAILLASVASGRLILGLFTVVVFSVGFASVLVLVGVVAARVGQIVLAWLSSRWVGWLQVGAALLIVLVGLLLTANAWRTVAALR
;
A
#
# COMPACT_ATOMS: atom_id res chain seq x y z
N ALA A 1 -45.22 24.24 -43.41
CA ALA A 1 -44.81 23.92 -42.02
C ALA A 1 -44.54 22.42 -41.98
N GLU A 2 -43.27 22.03 -42.12
CA GLU A 2 -42.83 20.64 -42.00
C GLU A 2 -42.52 20.31 -40.53
N PRO A 3 -42.97 19.16 -40.01
CA PRO A 3 -42.58 18.72 -38.67
C PRO A 3 -41.25 17.95 -38.76
N HIS A 4 -40.17 18.55 -38.23
CA HIS A 4 -38.93 17.82 -37.99
C HIS A 4 -39.09 16.95 -36.74
N ALA A 5 -39.25 15.64 -36.94
CA ALA A 5 -39.19 14.66 -35.87
C ALA A 5 -37.72 14.36 -35.56
N HIS A 6 -37.22 14.87 -34.43
CA HIS A 6 -35.94 14.44 -33.89
C HIS A 6 -36.13 13.06 -33.25
N GLY A 7 -35.64 12.01 -33.93
CA GLY A 7 -35.45 10.71 -33.34
C GLY A 7 -34.43 10.83 -32.21
N GLY A 8 -34.91 10.81 -30.97
CA GLY A 8 -34.06 10.67 -29.81
C GLY A 8 -33.54 9.24 -29.77
N GLU A 9 -32.34 9.02 -30.31
CA GLU A 9 -31.56 7.86 -29.91
C GLU A 9 -31.30 7.99 -28.39
N PRO A 10 -31.72 7.01 -27.56
CA PRO A 10 -31.29 6.98 -26.18
C PRO A 10 -29.79 6.71 -26.19
N HIS A 11 -29.00 7.75 -25.94
CA HIS A 11 -27.61 7.60 -25.57
C HIS A 11 -27.58 6.85 -24.24
N ASP A 12 -27.49 5.52 -24.33
CA ASP A 12 -27.20 4.68 -23.20
C ASP A 12 -25.78 5.02 -22.75
N HIS A 13 -25.66 5.84 -21.70
CA HIS A 13 -24.44 6.00 -20.94
C HIS A 13 -24.23 4.73 -20.09
N GLY A 14 -24.28 3.57 -20.73
CA GLY A 14 -23.64 2.37 -20.25
C GLY A 14 -22.17 2.72 -20.13
N VAL A 15 -21.69 2.79 -18.89
CA VAL A 15 -20.30 3.01 -18.50
C VAL A 15 -19.40 1.94 -19.13
N ALA A 16 -19.11 2.11 -20.43
CA ALA A 16 -18.15 1.31 -21.16
C ALA A 16 -16.78 1.73 -20.65
N SER A 17 -16.35 1.03 -19.60
CA SER A 17 -15.03 1.10 -18.98
C SER A 17 -13.97 0.87 -20.06
N ALA A 18 -13.44 1.96 -20.62
CA ALA A 18 -12.51 1.94 -21.74
C ALA A 18 -11.15 1.39 -21.29
N ALA A 19 -11.02 0.07 -21.37
CA ALA A 19 -9.74 -0.60 -21.35
C ALA A 19 -8.91 -0.02 -22.52
N HIS A 20 -7.82 0.67 -22.20
CA HIS A 20 -7.00 1.37 -23.19
C HIS A 20 -5.55 0.87 -23.12
N ARG A 21 -4.82 1.00 -24.23
CA ARG A 21 -3.39 0.71 -24.31
C ARG A 21 -2.64 1.96 -24.73
N HIS A 22 -1.46 2.16 -24.15
CA HIS A 22 -0.50 3.14 -24.64
C HIS A 22 0.60 2.40 -25.41
N GLY A 23 0.73 2.70 -26.70
CA GLY A 23 1.76 2.12 -27.57
C GLY A 23 1.65 0.59 -27.69
N TRP A 24 2.77 -0.09 -27.43
CA TRP A 24 2.91 -1.55 -27.48
C TRP A 24 2.74 -2.21 -26.10
N GLY A 25 2.27 -1.44 -25.10
CA GLY A 25 2.04 -1.94 -23.74
C GLY A 25 0.76 -2.78 -23.61
N PRO A 26 0.63 -3.56 -22.51
CA PRO A 26 -0.59 -4.29 -22.18
C PRO A 26 -1.81 -3.37 -22.05
N VAL A 27 -2.97 -3.85 -22.50
CA VAL A 27 -4.26 -3.17 -22.30
C VAL A 27 -4.58 -3.15 -20.80
N HIS A 28 -4.90 -1.98 -20.25
CA HIS A 28 -5.24 -1.83 -18.83
C HIS A 28 -6.50 -0.98 -18.64
N THR A 29 -7.09 -1.08 -17.44
CA THR A 29 -8.31 -0.35 -17.05
C THR A 29 -8.08 0.29 -15.68
N HIS A 30 -8.65 1.47 -15.44
CA HIS A 30 -8.65 2.10 -14.11
C HIS A 30 -9.79 1.64 -13.22
N ASN A 31 -10.51 0.60 -13.63
CA ASN A 31 -11.60 0.05 -12.86
C ASN A 31 -11.05 -0.90 -11.78
N VAL A 32 -10.51 -0.29 -10.71
CA VAL A 32 -9.96 -1.02 -9.56
C VAL A 32 -11.02 -1.89 -8.88
N GLU A 33 -12.31 -1.54 -8.97
CA GLU A 33 -13.42 -2.38 -8.50
C GLU A 33 -13.57 -3.66 -9.32
N ALA A 34 -13.46 -3.58 -10.65
CA ALA A 34 -13.47 -4.77 -11.51
C ALA A 34 -12.26 -5.69 -11.26
N LEU A 35 -11.11 -5.12 -10.93
CA LEU A 35 -9.90 -5.86 -10.51
C LEU A 35 -10.02 -6.43 -9.08
N ALA A 36 -10.75 -5.75 -8.19
CA ALA A 36 -11.00 -6.23 -6.82
C ALA A 36 -12.05 -7.35 -6.77
N LEU A 37 -13.01 -7.35 -7.70
CA LEU A 37 -13.98 -8.43 -7.92
C LEU A 37 -13.32 -9.67 -8.57
N ALA A 38 -12.26 -9.47 -9.35
CA ALA A 38 -11.48 -10.57 -9.91
C ALA A 38 -10.58 -11.20 -8.84
N ARG A 39 -10.69 -12.52 -8.63
CA ARG A 39 -9.85 -13.25 -7.68
C ARG A 39 -8.35 -12.95 -7.96
N PRO A 40 -7.60 -12.39 -7.01
CA PRO A 40 -6.20 -12.06 -7.26
C PRO A 40 -5.42 -13.34 -7.57
N ARG A 41 -4.71 -13.32 -8.69
CA ARG A 41 -3.89 -14.45 -9.14
C ARG A 41 -2.78 -14.68 -8.12
N LEU A 42 -2.46 -15.94 -7.82
CA LEU A 42 -1.42 -16.30 -6.84
C LEU A 42 -0.09 -15.59 -7.11
N GLY A 43 0.30 -15.40 -8.38
CA GLY A 43 1.51 -14.66 -8.73
C GLY A 43 1.51 -13.18 -8.34
N VAL A 44 0.34 -12.51 -8.34
CA VAL A 44 0.22 -11.12 -7.89
C VAL A 44 0.34 -11.02 -6.37
N LEU A 45 -0.28 -11.96 -5.65
CA LEU A 45 -0.15 -12.05 -4.19
C LEU A 45 1.30 -12.36 -3.78
N LEU A 46 1.96 -13.26 -4.51
CA LEU A 46 3.37 -13.58 -4.29
C LEU A 46 4.25 -12.35 -4.57
N GLY A 47 4.02 -11.65 -5.69
CA GLY A 47 4.76 -10.44 -6.05
C GLY A 47 4.58 -9.31 -5.04
N LEU A 48 3.36 -9.11 -4.54
CA LEU A 48 3.08 -8.11 -3.49
C LEU A 48 3.72 -8.50 -2.16
N GLY A 49 3.71 -9.79 -1.80
CA GLY A 49 4.39 -10.31 -0.62
C GLY A 49 5.91 -10.15 -0.71
N VAL A 50 6.51 -10.44 -1.87
CA VAL A 50 7.95 -10.25 -2.10
C VAL A 50 8.32 -8.76 -2.07
N ALA A 51 7.55 -7.89 -2.73
CA ALA A 51 7.78 -6.44 -2.68
C ALA A 51 7.64 -5.87 -1.25
N GLY A 52 6.65 -6.37 -0.50
CA GLY A 52 6.46 -6.04 0.92
C GLY A 52 7.61 -6.53 1.81
N GLY A 53 8.16 -7.71 1.52
CA GLY A 53 9.28 -8.30 2.28
C GLY A 53 10.65 -7.72 1.93
N LEU A 54 10.79 -7.09 0.77
CA LEU A 54 12.03 -6.44 0.31
C LEU A 54 12.21 -5.01 0.84
N LEU A 55 11.22 -4.47 1.55
CA LEU A 55 11.39 -3.20 2.25
C LEU A 55 12.59 -3.33 3.19
N PRO A 56 13.67 -2.55 2.98
CA PRO A 56 14.85 -2.64 3.82
C PRO A 56 14.45 -2.19 5.22
N ASP A 57 14.19 -3.13 6.12
CA ASP A 57 13.95 -2.83 7.52
C ASP A 57 15.31 -2.52 8.18
N PRO A 58 15.59 -1.25 8.52
CA PRO A 58 16.85 -0.87 9.13
C PRO A 58 17.04 -1.54 10.50
N GLY A 59 15.96 -1.91 11.19
CA GLY A 59 16.00 -2.54 12.51
C GLY A 59 16.54 -3.97 12.50
N ALA A 60 16.03 -4.83 11.62
CA ALA A 60 16.49 -6.21 11.46
C ALA A 60 17.96 -6.28 11.03
N LEU A 61 18.37 -5.39 10.10
CA LEU A 61 19.77 -5.26 9.69
C LEU A 61 20.66 -4.84 10.87
N ALA A 62 20.24 -3.87 11.67
CA ALA A 62 21.00 -3.41 12.84
C ALA A 62 21.20 -4.52 13.88
N ILE A 63 20.17 -5.32 14.16
CA ILE A 63 20.25 -6.44 15.12
C ILE A 63 21.17 -7.55 14.60
N LEU A 64 21.07 -7.90 13.32
CA LEU A 64 21.95 -8.90 12.70
C LEU A 64 23.40 -8.42 12.74
N LEU A 65 23.67 -7.19 12.33
CA LEU A 65 25.01 -6.58 12.37
C LEU A 65 25.57 -6.53 13.80
N ALA A 66 24.75 -6.17 14.79
CA ALA A 66 25.14 -6.17 16.20
C ALA A 66 25.51 -7.57 16.71
N SER A 67 24.78 -8.61 16.27
CA SER A 67 25.05 -10.00 16.66
C SER A 67 26.33 -10.58 16.03
N VAL A 68 26.62 -10.20 14.78
CA VAL A 68 27.85 -10.56 14.07
C VAL A 68 29.04 -9.89 14.75
N ALA A 69 28.94 -8.59 15.06
CA ALA A 69 29.98 -7.83 15.74
C ALA A 69 30.32 -8.37 17.14
N SER A 70 29.36 -9.01 17.81
CA SER A 70 29.54 -9.61 19.14
C SER A 70 29.90 -11.10 19.11
N GLY A 71 30.15 -11.67 17.92
CA GLY A 71 30.57 -13.08 17.75
C GLY A 71 29.48 -14.11 18.07
N ARG A 72 28.23 -13.68 18.28
CA ARG A 72 27.10 -14.51 18.73
C ARG A 72 26.10 -14.75 17.61
N LEU A 73 26.59 -15.38 16.53
CA LEU A 73 25.82 -15.64 15.30
C LEU A 73 24.52 -16.42 15.55
N ILE A 74 24.56 -17.42 16.44
CA ILE A 74 23.40 -18.28 16.74
C ILE A 74 22.27 -17.46 17.38
N LEU A 75 22.61 -16.56 18.31
CA LEU A 75 21.62 -15.69 18.95
C LEU A 75 21.03 -14.70 17.96
N GLY A 76 21.86 -14.12 17.08
CA GLY A 76 21.40 -13.25 16.00
C GLY A 76 20.44 -13.94 15.02
N LEU A 77 20.81 -15.14 14.59
CA LEU A 77 19.96 -15.93 13.69
C LEU A 77 18.63 -16.30 14.35
N PHE A 78 18.66 -16.67 15.64
CA PHE A 78 17.45 -16.95 16.40
C PHE A 78 16.53 -15.73 16.52
N THR A 79 17.06 -14.53 16.82
CA THR A 79 16.25 -13.31 16.86
C THR A 79 15.66 -12.96 15.50
N VAL A 80 16.40 -13.14 14.40
CA VAL A 80 15.86 -12.91 13.05
C VAL A 80 14.70 -13.86 12.74
N VAL A 81 14.79 -15.13 13.11
CA VAL A 81 13.70 -16.10 12.92
C VAL A 81 12.47 -15.71 13.73
N VAL A 82 12.64 -15.40 15.03
CA VAL A 82 11.53 -14.97 15.90
C VAL A 82 10.88 -13.69 15.39
N PHE A 83 11.68 -12.71 14.98
CA PHE A 83 11.21 -11.46 14.39
C PHE A 83 10.42 -11.71 13.10
N SER A 84 10.93 -12.54 12.19
CA SER A 84 10.27 -12.89 10.93
C SER A 84 8.91 -13.55 11.17
N VAL A 85 8.82 -14.51 12.09
CA VAL A 85 7.55 -15.16 12.47
C VAL A 85 6.58 -14.16 13.11
N GLY A 86 7.09 -13.28 13.99
CA GLY A 86 6.29 -12.22 14.59
C GLY A 86 5.71 -11.26 13.55
N PHE A 87 6.55 -10.75 12.65
CA PHE A 87 6.13 -9.87 11.56
C PHE A 87 5.13 -10.53 10.61
N ALA A 88 5.39 -11.78 10.21
CA ALA A 88 4.46 -12.54 9.39
C ALA A 88 3.08 -12.67 10.07
N SER A 89 3.07 -12.97 11.38
CA SER A 89 1.83 -13.08 12.16
C SER A 89 1.06 -11.77 12.24
N VAL A 90 1.77 -10.65 12.49
CA VAL A 90 1.17 -9.31 12.53
C VAL A 90 0.61 -8.91 11.16
N LEU A 91 1.35 -9.11 10.07
CA LEU A 91 0.89 -8.77 8.71
C LEU A 91 -0.34 -9.58 8.32
N VAL A 92 -0.38 -10.88 8.65
CA VAL A 92 -1.57 -11.73 8.43
C VAL A 92 -2.75 -11.20 9.24
N LEU A 93 -2.56 -10.91 10.54
CA LEU A 93 -3.62 -10.39 11.40
C LEU A 93 -4.18 -9.06 10.87
N VAL A 94 -3.29 -8.11 10.57
CA VAL A 94 -3.67 -6.79 10.03
C VAL A 94 -4.36 -6.95 8.67
N GLY A 95 -3.88 -7.83 7.80
CA GLY A 95 -4.51 -8.13 6.51
C GLY A 95 -5.93 -8.69 6.67
N VAL A 96 -6.15 -9.61 7.61
CA VAL A 96 -7.48 -10.15 7.92
C VAL A 96 -8.39 -9.08 8.50
N VAL A 97 -7.90 -8.27 9.44
CA VAL A 97 -8.67 -7.15 10.02
C VAL A 97 -9.04 -6.14 8.94
N ALA A 98 -8.09 -5.74 8.09
CA ALA A 98 -8.33 -4.82 6.98
C ALA A 98 -9.36 -5.39 5.99
N ALA A 99 -9.32 -6.69 5.69
CA ALA A 99 -10.30 -7.34 4.83
C ALA A 99 -11.71 -7.33 5.44
N ARG A 100 -11.84 -7.49 6.76
CA ARG A 100 -13.13 -7.45 7.47
C ARG A 100 -13.67 -6.03 7.60
N VAL A 101 -12.82 -5.10 8.06
CA VAL A 101 -13.18 -3.69 8.28
C VAL A 101 -13.45 -3.00 6.96
N GLY A 102 -12.71 -3.31 5.89
CA GLY A 102 -12.94 -2.75 4.56
C GLY A 102 -14.37 -2.96 4.06
N GLN A 103 -14.96 -4.15 4.28
CA GLN A 103 -16.34 -4.43 3.89
C GLN A 103 -17.37 -3.60 4.67
N ILE A 104 -17.11 -3.34 5.96
CA ILE A 104 -17.96 -2.53 6.82
C ILE A 104 -17.80 -1.04 6.48
N VAL A 105 -16.58 -0.60 6.21
CA VAL A 105 -16.22 0.76 5.81
C VAL A 105 -16.88 1.11 4.48
N LEU A 106 -16.85 0.23 3.47
CA LEU A 106 -17.56 0.43 2.21
C LEU A 106 -19.08 0.60 2.40
N ALA A 107 -19.66 -0.09 3.39
CA ALA A 107 -21.10 0.03 3.69
C ALA A 107 -21.48 1.30 4.49
N TRP A 108 -20.52 1.93 5.18
CA TRP A 108 -20.73 3.11 6.03
C TRP A 108 -20.24 4.43 5.42
N LEU A 109 -19.71 4.40 4.20
CA LEU A 109 -18.92 5.51 3.67
C LEU A 109 -19.75 6.71 3.18
N SER A 110 -20.00 7.64 4.09
CA SER A 110 -19.97 9.05 3.72
C SER A 110 -18.51 9.44 3.41
N SER A 111 -18.27 9.90 2.17
CA SER A 111 -16.96 10.21 1.55
C SER A 111 -15.99 11.07 2.39
N ARG A 112 -16.47 11.76 3.43
CA ARG A 112 -15.68 12.71 4.23
C ARG A 112 -14.66 12.08 5.18
N TRP A 113 -14.93 10.90 5.73
CA TRP A 113 -14.05 10.29 6.76
C TRP A 113 -12.76 9.71 6.19
N VAL A 114 -12.78 9.15 4.99
CA VAL A 114 -11.58 8.65 4.31
C VAL A 114 -10.63 9.78 3.96
N GLY A 115 -11.17 10.94 3.54
CA GLY A 115 -10.37 12.13 3.26
C GLY A 115 -9.58 12.61 4.48
N TRP A 116 -10.22 12.67 5.66
CA TRP A 116 -9.54 13.05 6.90
C TRP A 116 -8.45 12.07 7.31
N LEU A 117 -8.69 10.76 7.18
CA LEU A 117 -7.69 9.76 7.52
C LEU A 117 -6.47 9.84 6.58
N GLN A 118 -6.69 10.09 5.29
CA GLN A 118 -5.62 10.25 4.31
C GLN A 118 -4.79 11.52 4.55
N VAL A 119 -5.44 12.65 4.87
CA VAL A 119 -4.73 13.89 5.23
C VAL A 119 -3.96 13.68 6.54
N GLY A 120 -4.53 13.01 7.53
CA GLY A 120 -3.87 12.69 8.79
C GLY A 120 -2.62 11.84 8.58
N ALA A 121 -2.71 10.78 7.77
CA ALA A 121 -1.56 9.93 7.44
C ALA A 121 -0.47 10.70 6.69
N ALA A 122 -0.85 11.52 5.70
CA ALA A 122 0.10 12.35 4.97
C ALA A 122 0.82 13.36 5.88
N LEU A 123 0.07 14.03 6.76
CA LEU A 123 0.62 14.98 7.73
C LEU A 123 1.59 14.29 8.70
N LEU A 124 1.23 13.10 9.18
CA LEU A 124 2.08 12.31 10.07
C LEU A 124 3.40 11.93 9.38
N ILE A 125 3.34 11.46 8.13
CA ILE A 125 4.54 11.11 7.35
C ILE A 125 5.44 12.34 7.17
N VAL A 126 4.86 13.48 6.81
CA VAL A 126 5.61 14.75 6.67
C VAL A 126 6.24 15.17 7.99
N LEU A 127 5.51 15.09 9.10
CA LEU A 127 6.00 15.44 10.43
C LEU A 127 7.17 14.56 10.84
N VAL A 128 7.06 13.24 10.66
CA VAL A 128 8.14 12.28 10.93
C VAL A 128 9.37 12.60 10.07
N GLY A 129 9.18 12.87 8.78
CA GLY A 129 10.26 13.28 7.88
C GLY A 129 10.96 14.54 8.37
N LEU A 130 10.20 15.57 8.75
CA LEU A 130 10.74 16.84 9.25
C LEU A 130 11.54 16.66 10.55
N LEU A 131 11.05 15.83 11.48
CA LEU A 131 11.73 15.50 12.72
C LEU A 131 13.07 14.78 12.45
N LEU A 132 13.08 13.82 11.53
CA LEU A 132 14.30 13.11 11.14
C LEU A 132 15.31 14.07 10.50
N THR A 133 14.88 14.96 9.60
CA THR A 133 15.73 15.99 9.00
C THR A 133 16.30 16.95 10.04
N ALA A 134 15.46 17.42 10.97
CA ALA A 134 15.89 18.31 12.05
C ALA A 134 16.90 17.62 12.98
N ASN A 135 16.67 16.35 13.32
CA ASN A 135 17.59 15.58 14.16
C ASN A 135 18.95 15.38 13.47
N ALA A 136 18.94 15.03 12.17
CA ALA A 136 20.16 14.90 11.37
C ALA A 136 20.95 16.22 11.31
N TRP A 137 20.26 17.35 11.12
CA TRP A 137 20.89 18.68 11.12
C TRP A 137 21.56 19.00 12.46
N ARG A 138 20.87 18.71 13.58
CA ARG A 138 21.43 18.90 14.94
C ARG A 138 22.67 18.06 15.18
N THR A 139 22.67 16.79 14.74
CA THR A 139 23.85 15.92 14.87
C THR A 139 25.05 16.43 14.06
N VAL A 140 24.83 16.96 12.85
CA VAL A 140 25.91 17.55 12.04
C VAL A 140 26.44 18.84 12.66
N ALA A 141 25.55 19.69 13.18
CA ALA A 141 25.94 20.93 13.85
C ALA A 141 26.72 20.69 15.16
N ALA A 142 26.47 19.58 15.86
CA ALA A 142 27.18 19.21 17.09
C ALA A 142 28.58 18.59 16.83
N LEU A 143 28.88 18.19 15.59
CA LEU A 143 30.18 17.66 15.18
C LEU A 143 31.14 18.75 14.64
N ARG A 144 30.65 20.00 14.51
CA ARG A 144 31.43 21.20 14.21
C ARG A 144 31.76 21.94 15.50
#